data_AF-A0A4Y8RRF6-F1
#
_entry.id   AF-A0A4Y8RRF6-F1
#
_cell.length_a   1.000
_cell.length_b   1.000
_cell.length_c   1.000
_cell.angle_alpha   90.00
_cell.angle_beta   90.00
_cell.angle_gamma   90.00
#
_symmetry.space_group_name_H-M   'P 1'
#
loop_
_entity.id
_entity.type
_entity.pdbx_description
1 polymer ?
#
loop_
_entity_poly.entity_id
_entity_poly.type
_entity_poly.pdbx_seq_one_letter_code
_entity_poly.pdbx_strand_id
1 'polypeptide(L)'
;MTHSDFAKIFLDVCLDISLVLLGFAFFLTIGRIIRGPTLPDRVLGLDMLTSVAIGFIAVIAIDTGNTLYVDIAIALGLVGFLATVAFARFILARGKTADDDEKQDLRKFDDKRHERDGDAAAEAGAGR
;
A
#
# COMPACT_ATOMS: atom_id res chain seq x y z
N MET A 1 -17.41 -46.91 1.31
CA MET A 1 -16.51 -45.76 1.06
C MET A 1 -15.22 -46.04 1.78
N THR A 2 -14.11 -46.12 1.05
CA THR A 2 -12.80 -46.27 1.69
C THR A 2 -12.44 -44.95 2.39
N HIS A 3 -11.62 -44.99 3.44
CA HIS A 3 -11.19 -43.77 4.14
C HIS A 3 -10.54 -42.75 3.20
N SER A 4 -9.87 -43.22 2.15
CA SER A 4 -9.30 -42.39 1.08
C SER A 4 -10.35 -41.69 0.21
N ASP A 5 -11.47 -42.34 -0.09
CA ASP A 5 -12.53 -41.72 -0.91
C ASP A 5 -13.20 -40.57 -0.15
N PHE A 6 -13.44 -40.77 1.16
CA PHE A 6 -13.99 -39.72 2.03
C PHE A 6 -13.04 -38.51 2.10
N ALA A 7 -11.73 -38.75 2.26
CA ALA A 7 -10.74 -37.68 2.33
C ALA A 7 -10.67 -36.84 1.04
N LYS A 8 -10.76 -37.48 -0.13
CA LYS A 8 -10.77 -36.77 -1.43
C LYS A 8 -12.00 -35.89 -1.58
N ILE A 9 -13.18 -36.45 -1.35
CA ILE A 9 -14.45 -35.70 -1.44
C ILE A 9 -14.42 -34.50 -0.49
N PHE A 10 -13.93 -34.70 0.74
CA PHE A 10 -13.81 -33.61 1.71
C PHE A 10 -12.85 -32.51 1.24
N LEU A 11 -11.70 -32.89 0.68
CA LEU A 11 -10.72 -31.94 0.15
C LEU A 11 -11.30 -31.14 -1.03
N ASP A 12 -11.93 -31.81 -1.99
CA ASP A 12 -12.54 -31.17 -3.17
C ASP A 12 -13.58 -30.13 -2.75
N VAL A 13 -14.46 -30.48 -1.81
CA VAL A 13 -15.46 -29.54 -1.26
C VAL A 13 -14.79 -28.34 -0.57
N CYS A 14 -13.71 -28.56 0.17
CA CYS A 14 -12.95 -27.47 0.80
C CYS A 14 -12.31 -26.54 -0.24
N LEU A 15 -11.78 -27.09 -1.34
CA LEU A 15 -11.18 -26.31 -2.42
C LEU A 15 -12.22 -25.46 -3.14
N ASP A 16 -13.37 -26.04 -3.47
CA ASP A 16 -14.49 -25.33 -4.10
C ASP A 16 -15.00 -24.18 -3.23
N ILE A 17 -15.22 -24.43 -1.93
CA ILE A 17 -15.63 -23.39 -0.97
C ILE A 17 -14.57 -22.29 -0.90
N SER A 18 -13.29 -22.65 -0.88
CA SER A 18 -12.18 -21.68 -0.86
C SER A 18 -12.20 -20.80 -2.11
N LEU A 19 -12.37 -21.37 -3.31
CA LEU A 19 -12.47 -20.60 -4.56
C LEU A 19 -13.64 -19.62 -4.55
N VAL A 20 -14.80 -20.03 -4.03
CA VAL A 20 -15.97 -19.15 -3.91
C VAL A 20 -15.69 -17.99 -2.95
N LEU A 21 -15.11 -18.27 -1.78
CA LEU A 21 -14.77 -17.24 -0.79
C LEU A 21 -13.71 -16.27 -1.32
N LEU A 22 -12.68 -16.77 -2.00
CA LEU A 22 -11.67 -15.95 -2.64
C LEU A 22 -12.24 -15.12 -3.78
N GLY A 23 -13.17 -15.67 -4.57
CA GLY A 23 -13.93 -14.94 -5.57
C GLY A 23 -14.67 -13.75 -4.96
N PHE A 24 -15.36 -13.98 -3.84
CA PHE A 24 -16.04 -12.90 -3.12
C PHE A 24 -15.05 -11.85 -2.59
N ALA A 25 -13.94 -12.29 -1.98
CA ALA A 25 -12.88 -11.41 -1.50
C ALA A 25 -12.27 -10.57 -2.64
N PHE A 26 -12.10 -11.13 -3.83
CA PHE A 26 -11.61 -10.45 -5.02
C PHE A 26 -12.54 -9.29 -5.41
N PHE A 27 -13.85 -9.55 -5.53
CA PHE A 27 -14.82 -8.51 -5.86
C PHE A 27 -14.91 -7.42 -4.78
N LEU A 28 -14.89 -7.80 -3.50
CA LEU A 28 -14.86 -6.84 -2.39
C LEU A 28 -13.62 -5.95 -2.44
N THR A 29 -12.46 -6.53 -2.72
CA THR A 29 -11.19 -5.82 -2.79
C THR A 29 -11.16 -4.83 -3.96
N ILE A 30 -11.68 -5.23 -5.13
CA ILE A 30 -11.86 -4.30 -6.26
C ILE A 30 -12.79 -3.15 -5.87
N GLY A 31 -13.93 -3.45 -5.23
CA GLY A 31 -14.86 -2.43 -4.76
C GLY A 31 -14.21 -1.43 -3.79
N ARG A 32 -13.32 -1.91 -2.92
CA ARG A 32 -12.52 -1.09 -1.99
C ARG A 32 -11.52 -0.20 -2.75
N ILE A 33 -10.78 -0.75 -3.71
CA ILE A 33 -9.80 0.03 -4.50
C ILE A 33 -10.49 1.20 -5.22
N ILE A 34 -11.65 0.96 -5.82
CA ILE A 34 -12.40 1.99 -6.56
C ILE A 34 -12.94 3.07 -5.62
N ARG A 35 -13.48 2.69 -4.46
CA ARG A 35 -14.01 3.65 -3.47
C ARG A 35 -12.93 4.38 -2.67
N GLY A 36 -11.68 3.92 -2.71
CA GLY A 36 -10.61 4.46 -1.89
C GLY A 36 -10.40 5.96 -2.08
N PRO A 37 -10.61 6.80 -1.05
CA PRO A 37 -10.56 8.26 -1.17
C PRO A 37 -9.12 8.79 -1.24
N THR A 38 -8.16 8.08 -0.65
CA THR A 38 -6.76 8.51 -0.57
C THR A 38 -5.84 7.59 -1.37
N LEU A 39 -4.69 8.11 -1.84
CA LEU A 39 -3.68 7.31 -2.53
C LEU A 39 -3.18 6.12 -1.69
N PRO A 40 -2.86 6.28 -0.38
CA PRO A 40 -2.46 5.15 0.45
C PRO A 40 -3.54 4.06 0.56
N ASP A 41 -4.82 4.44 0.66
CA ASP A 41 -5.92 3.46 0.78
C ASP A 41 -6.05 2.58 -0.47
N ARG A 42 -5.83 3.16 -1.65
CA ARG A 42 -5.81 2.42 -2.92
C ARG A 42 -4.63 1.47 -3.03
N VAL A 43 -3.43 1.89 -2.59
CA VAL A 43 -2.23 1.04 -2.57
C VAL A 43 -2.45 -0.16 -1.64
N LEU A 44 -3.01 0.07 -0.45
CA LEU A 44 -3.37 -1.03 0.46
C LEU A 44 -4.44 -1.94 -0.14
N GLY A 45 -5.38 -1.41 -0.92
CA GLY A 45 -6.32 -2.21 -1.68
C GLY A 45 -5.64 -3.10 -2.73
N LEU A 46 -4.65 -2.58 -3.46
CA LEU A 46 -3.86 -3.36 -4.41
C LEU A 46 -3.04 -4.46 -3.73
N ASP A 47 -2.46 -4.18 -2.56
CA ASP A 47 -1.76 -5.19 -1.75
C ASP A 47 -2.69 -6.35 -1.36
N MET A 48 -3.88 -6.02 -0.85
CA MET A 48 -4.92 -7.01 -0.55
C MET A 48 -5.32 -7.82 -1.80
N LEU A 49 -5.38 -7.17 -2.97
CA LEU A 49 -5.70 -7.86 -4.23
C LEU A 49 -4.61 -8.87 -4.61
N THR A 50 -3.33 -8.51 -4.41
CA THR A 50 -2.22 -9.46 -4.63
C THR A 50 -2.27 -10.62 -3.64
N SER A 51 -2.64 -10.38 -2.38
CA SER A 51 -2.83 -11.45 -1.38
C SER A 51 -3.95 -12.41 -1.77
N VAL A 52 -5.08 -11.90 -2.27
CA VAL A 52 -6.18 -12.74 -2.80
C VAL A 52 -5.71 -13.55 -4.00
N ALA A 53 -4.95 -12.95 -4.92
CA ALA A 53 -4.38 -13.66 -6.07
C ALA A 53 -3.43 -14.80 -5.65
N ILE A 54 -2.60 -14.56 -4.63
CA ILE A 54 -1.73 -15.59 -4.05
C ILE A 54 -2.55 -16.73 -3.46
N GLY A 55 -3.65 -16.41 -2.77
CA GLY A 55 -4.60 -17.40 -2.29
C GLY A 55 -5.16 -18.28 -3.41
N PHE A 56 -5.54 -17.69 -4.56
CA PHE A 56 -6.05 -18.45 -5.70
C PHE A 56 -5.00 -19.42 -6.24
N ILE A 57 -3.77 -18.94 -6.38
CA ILE A 57 -2.64 -19.77 -6.85
C ILE A 57 -2.35 -20.90 -5.85
N ALA A 58 -2.45 -20.64 -4.55
CA ALA A 58 -2.27 -21.66 -3.52
C ALA A 58 -3.34 -22.76 -3.59
N VAL A 59 -4.61 -22.40 -3.82
CA VAL A 59 -5.68 -23.38 -4.01
C VAL A 59 -5.44 -24.22 -5.26
N ILE A 60 -5.06 -23.59 -6.37
CA ILE A 60 -4.70 -24.30 -7.62
C ILE A 60 -3.49 -25.21 -7.42
N ALA A 61 -2.52 -24.81 -6.60
CA ALA A 61 -1.35 -25.62 -6.27
C ALA A 61 -1.75 -26.91 -5.55
N ILE A 62 -2.69 -26.82 -4.61
CA ILE A 62 -3.21 -27.98 -3.87
C ILE A 62 -4.02 -28.89 -4.80
N ASP A 63 -4.90 -28.32 -5.63
CA ASP A 63 -5.75 -29.05 -6.57
C ASP A 63 -4.92 -29.80 -7.64
N THR A 64 -3.91 -29.13 -8.22
CA THR A 64 -3.05 -29.73 -9.25
C THR A 64 -1.95 -30.62 -8.64
N GLY A 65 -1.64 -30.45 -7.36
CA GLY A 65 -0.51 -31.10 -6.68
C GLY A 65 0.87 -30.65 -7.18
N ASN A 66 0.96 -29.56 -7.93
CA ASN A 66 2.19 -29.07 -8.54
C ASN A 66 2.81 -27.94 -7.69
N THR A 67 4.01 -28.18 -7.16
CA THR A 67 4.73 -27.24 -6.30
C THR A 67 5.18 -25.97 -7.01
N LEU A 68 5.26 -25.97 -8.36
CA LEU A 68 5.63 -24.78 -9.14
C LEU A 68 4.71 -23.59 -8.83
N TYR A 69 3.42 -23.84 -8.60
CA TYR A 69 2.47 -22.79 -8.25
C TYR A 69 2.78 -22.16 -6.89
N VAL A 70 3.33 -22.92 -5.94
CA VAL A 70 3.75 -22.40 -4.63
C VAL A 70 4.93 -21.44 -4.79
N ASP A 71 5.90 -21.76 -5.65
CA ASP A 71 7.03 -20.87 -5.92
C ASP A 71 6.56 -19.54 -6.54
N ILE A 72 5.61 -19.61 -7.47
CA ILE A 72 4.97 -18.42 -8.07
C ILE A 72 4.25 -17.60 -7.01
N ALA A 73 3.49 -18.24 -6.12
CA ALA A 73 2.78 -17.59 -5.03
C ALA A 73 3.72 -16.85 -4.07
N ILE A 74 4.84 -17.49 -3.68
CA ILE A 74 5.86 -16.89 -2.81
C ILE A 74 6.52 -15.69 -3.52
N ALA A 75 6.89 -15.85 -4.79
CA ALA A 75 7.49 -14.76 -5.57
C ALA A 75 6.56 -13.55 -5.69
N LEU A 76 5.27 -13.78 -5.98
CA LEU A 76 4.27 -12.72 -6.04
C LEU A 76 4.06 -12.05 -4.67
N GLY A 77 4.10 -12.81 -3.57
CA GLY A 77 4.00 -12.27 -2.22
C GLY A 77 5.15 -11.32 -1.88
N LEU A 78 6.38 -11.70 -2.23
CA LEU A 78 7.55 -10.86 -2.03
C LEU A 78 7.49 -9.60 -2.89
N VAL A 79 7.14 -9.74 -4.17
CA VAL A 79 7.04 -8.60 -5.10
C VAL A 79 5.92 -7.64 -4.68
N GLY A 80 4.75 -8.16 -4.31
CA GLY A 80 3.61 -7.36 -3.83
C GLY A 80 3.97 -6.57 -2.58
N PHE A 81 4.57 -7.23 -1.58
CA PHE A 81 5.02 -6.57 -0.36
C PHE A 81 6.07 -5.48 -0.63
N LEU A 82 7.07 -5.78 -1.46
CA LEU A 82 8.10 -4.80 -1.84
C LEU A 82 7.51 -3.58 -2.56
N ALA A 83 6.53 -3.80 -3.45
CA ALA A 83 5.83 -2.71 -4.12
C ALA A 83 5.10 -1.82 -3.10
N THR A 84 4.37 -2.39 -2.15
CA THR A 84 3.68 -1.66 -1.09
C THR A 84 4.64 -0.84 -0.22
N VAL A 85 5.78 -1.42 0.18
CA VAL A 85 6.83 -0.72 0.94
C VAL A 85 7.45 0.43 0.14
N ALA A 86 7.74 0.20 -1.15
CA ALA A 86 8.29 1.22 -2.04
C ALA A 86 7.31 2.39 -2.20
N PHE A 87 6.02 2.10 -2.38
CA PHE A 87 4.97 3.13 -2.44
C PHE A 87 4.82 3.89 -1.13
N ALA A 88 4.84 3.20 0.01
CA ALA A 88 4.79 3.87 1.31
C ALA A 88 5.98 4.84 1.48
N ARG A 89 7.20 4.39 1.15
CA ARG A 89 8.40 5.24 1.17
C ARG A 89 8.28 6.44 0.23
N PHE A 90 7.75 6.24 -0.98
CA PHE A 90 7.53 7.31 -1.94
C PHE A 90 6.54 8.37 -1.42
N ILE A 91 5.42 7.93 -0.84
CA ILE A 91 4.40 8.84 -0.27
C ILE A 91 4.98 9.63 0.91
N LEU A 92 5.69 8.96 1.84
CA LEU A 92 6.35 9.65 2.97
C LEU A 92 7.43 10.63 2.52
N ALA A 93 8.21 10.29 1.49
CA ALA A 93 9.26 11.17 0.98
C ALA A 93 8.67 12.46 0.40
N ARG A 94 7.59 12.37 -0.39
CA ARG A 94 6.93 13.55 -0.97
C ARG A 94 6.23 14.42 0.08
N GLY A 95 5.66 13.82 1.12
CA GLY A 95 5.07 14.56 2.23
C GLY A 95 6.11 15.41 2.99
N LYS A 96 7.29 14.84 3.25
CA LYS A 96 8.38 15.58 3.91
C LYS A 96 8.89 16.77 3.11
N THR A 97 9.07 16.62 1.79
CA THR A 97 9.55 17.73 0.95
C THR A 97 8.58 18.90 0.95
N ALA A 98 7.27 18.65 0.90
CA ALA A 98 6.26 19.72 0.95
C ALA A 98 6.28 20.49 2.29
N ASP A 99 6.37 19.77 3.42
CA ASP A 99 6.50 20.38 4.75
C ASP A 99 7.81 21.19 4.90
N ASP A 100 8.90 20.71 4.30
CA ASP A 100 10.21 21.37 4.35
C ASP A 100 10.23 22.66 3.51
N ASP A 101 9.59 22.65 2.34
CA ASP A 101 9.41 23.82 1.46
C ASP A 101 8.57 24.91 2.16
N GLU A 102 7.45 24.54 2.80
CA GLU A 102 6.60 25.49 3.54
C GLU A 102 7.34 26.13 4.71
N LYS A 103 8.12 25.35 5.48
CA LYS A 103 8.96 25.88 6.56
C LYS A 103 10.06 26.80 6.05
N GLN A 104 10.63 26.53 4.88
CA GLN A 104 11.61 27.42 4.26
C GLN A 104 11.00 28.78 3.90
N ASP A 105 9.82 28.78 3.29
CA ASP A 105 9.12 30.01 2.93
C ASP A 105 8.79 30.83 4.18
N LEU A 106 8.26 30.20 5.22
CA LEU A 106 7.98 30.85 6.51
C LEU A 106 9.23 31.49 7.12
N ARG A 107 10.37 30.77 7.13
CA ARG A 107 11.65 31.30 7.61
C ARG A 107 12.12 32.49 6.79
N LYS A 108 11.96 32.44 5.46
CA LYS A 108 12.33 33.53 4.56
C LYS A 108 11.46 34.78 4.74
N PHE A 109 10.18 34.60 5.06
CA PHE A 109 9.29 35.70 5.42
C PHE A 109 9.66 36.33 6.76
N ASP A 110 10.04 35.52 7.74
CA ASP A 110 10.47 35.97 9.06
C ASP A 110 11.79 36.76 8.98
N ASP A 111 12.77 36.22 8.26
CA ASP A 111 14.07 36.84 8.00
C ASP A 111 13.91 38.21 7.31
N LYS A 112 13.11 38.27 6.24
CA LYS A 112 12.75 39.53 5.57
C LYS A 112 12.02 40.52 6.49
N ARG A 113 11.29 40.04 7.50
CA ARG A 113 10.59 40.90 8.44
C ARG A 113 11.59 41.53 9.40
N HIS A 114 12.50 40.72 9.96
CA HIS A 114 13.60 41.18 10.81
C HIS A 114 14.54 42.17 10.10
N GLU A 115 14.84 41.94 8.82
CA GLU A 115 15.68 42.84 8.01
C GLU A 115 15.03 44.23 7.86
N ARG A 116 13.73 44.30 7.52
CA ARG A 116 12.98 45.55 7.42
C ARG A 116 12.85 46.29 8.76
N ASP A 117 12.61 45.55 9.83
CA ASP A 117 12.46 46.13 11.18
C ASP A 117 13.80 46.70 11.67
N GLY A 118 14.92 46.06 11.31
CA GLY A 118 16.28 46.53 11.57
C GLY A 118 16.62 47.81 10.79
N ASP A 119 16.31 47.85 9.49
CA ASP A 119 16.52 49.02 8.65
C ASP A 119 15.71 50.23 9.14
N ALA A 120 14.44 50.02 9.49
CA ALA A 120 13.58 51.08 10.04
C ALA A 120 14.10 51.65 11.37
N ALA A 121 14.67 50.80 12.23
CA ALA A 121 15.28 51.22 13.48
C ALA A 121 16.58 52.00 13.27
N ALA A 122 17.39 51.63 12.27
CA ALA A 122 18.63 52.32 11.91
C ALA A 122 18.34 53.71 11.32
N GLU A 123 17.35 53.83 10.44
CA GLU A 123 16.92 55.13 9.89
C GLU A 123 16.38 56.07 10.97
N ALA A 124 15.59 55.54 11.91
CA ALA A 124 15.06 56.34 13.03
C ALA A 124 16.17 56.82 14.01
N GLY A 125 17.29 56.09 14.10
CA GLY A 125 18.44 56.43 14.94
C GLY A 125 19.41 57.45 14.33
N ALA A 126 19.57 57.45 13.00
CA ALA A 126 20.50 58.34 12.30
C ALA A 126 20.00 59.80 12.17
N GLY A 127 18.72 60.04 12.44
CA GLY A 127 18.11 61.38 12.40
C GLY A 127 18.27 62.24 13.66
N ARG A 128 19.15 61.86 14.60
CA ARG A 128 19.43 62.59 15.85
C ARG A 128 20.88 63.03 15.95
#